data_AF-A0AAV6U2A3-F1
#
_entry.id   AF-A0AAV6U2A3-F1
#
_cell.length_a   1.000
_cell.length_b   1.000
_cell.length_c   1.000
_cell.angle_alpha   90.00
_cell.angle_beta   90.00
_cell.angle_gamma   90.00
#
_symmetry.space_group_name_H-M   'P 1'
#
loop_
_entity.id
_entity.type
_entity.pdbx_description
1 polymer ?
#
loop_
_entity_poly.entity_id
_entity_poly.type
_entity_poly.pdbx_seq_one_letter_code
_entity_poly.pdbx_strand_id
1 'polypeptide(L)'
;MLGLAPLDYDDDRRLPPTTPRGKPRKLHKCDFCDYTTLKTDHLRAHVSRHTGEKPYRCSLCSKDFRTKSSLTAHFVVHLKEQYPPRNYP
;
A
#
# COMPACT_ATOMS: atom_id res chain seq x y z
N MET A 1 -28.61 -3.58 -68.15
CA MET A 1 -27.51 -3.87 -67.21
C MET A 1 -27.78 -3.06 -65.94
N LEU A 2 -28.48 -3.65 -64.97
CA LEU A 2 -28.78 -2.98 -63.69
C LEU A 2 -27.54 -3.07 -62.79
N GLY A 3 -26.80 -1.97 -62.65
CA GLY A 3 -25.68 -1.88 -61.72
C GLY A 3 -26.21 -1.73 -60.29
N LEU A 4 -25.98 -2.74 -59.45
CA LEU A 4 -26.23 -2.66 -58.02
C LEU A 4 -25.09 -1.85 -57.39
N ALA A 5 -25.41 -0.73 -56.73
CA ALA A 5 -24.44 0.03 -55.96
C ALA A 5 -23.98 -0.81 -54.73
N PRO A 6 -22.68 -0.79 -54.36
CA PRO A 6 -22.21 -1.46 -53.16
C PRO A 6 -22.75 -0.75 -51.92
N LEU A 7 -23.06 -1.50 -50.86
CA LEU A 7 -23.37 -0.94 -49.55
C LEU A 7 -22.09 -0.36 -48.93
N ASP A 8 -21.91 0.94 -49.04
CA ASP A 8 -20.99 1.72 -48.20
C ASP A 8 -21.54 1.77 -46.76
N TYR A 9 -21.25 0.74 -45.99
CA TYR A 9 -21.48 0.74 -44.54
C TYR A 9 -20.22 1.30 -43.87
N ASP A 10 -20.20 2.61 -43.62
CA ASP A 10 -19.20 3.25 -42.76
C ASP A 10 -19.34 2.74 -41.31
N ASP A 11 -18.47 1.82 -40.89
CA ASP A 11 -18.38 1.34 -39.50
C ASP A 11 -17.75 2.43 -38.62
N ASP A 12 -18.55 3.46 -38.29
CA ASP A 12 -18.24 4.50 -37.30
C ASP A 12 -18.45 3.94 -35.88
N ARG A 13 -17.84 2.79 -35.55
CA ARG A 13 -17.78 2.29 -34.17
C ARG A 13 -16.86 3.20 -33.35
N ARG A 14 -17.37 4.36 -32.96
CA ARG A 14 -16.78 5.18 -31.90
C ARG A 14 -16.79 4.36 -30.62
N LEU A 15 -15.62 3.84 -30.25
CA LEU A 15 -15.36 3.43 -28.88
C LEU A 15 -15.77 4.60 -27.96
N PRO A 16 -16.55 4.35 -26.89
CA PRO A 16 -16.88 5.39 -25.95
C PRO A 16 -15.59 6.01 -25.41
N PRO A 17 -15.55 7.33 -25.14
CA PRO A 17 -14.38 7.95 -24.56
C PRO A 17 -14.08 7.23 -23.23
N THR A 18 -13.00 6.44 -23.18
CA THR A 18 -12.49 5.94 -21.92
C THR A 18 -12.09 7.18 -21.13
N THR A 19 -12.83 7.49 -20.07
CA THR A 19 -12.56 8.65 -19.22
C THR A 19 -11.06 8.74 -18.91
N PRO A 20 -10.42 9.92 -19.02
CA PRO A 20 -9.03 10.06 -18.64
C PRO A 20 -8.85 9.62 -17.19
N ARG A 21 -8.02 8.60 -17.04
CA ARG A 21 -7.63 7.99 -15.76
C ARG A 21 -7.18 9.07 -14.79
N GLY A 22 -7.60 8.92 -13.54
CA GLY A 22 -7.34 9.88 -12.46
C GLY A 22 -5.88 10.33 -12.36
N LYS A 23 -5.68 11.50 -11.74
CA LYS A 23 -4.38 12.18 -11.60
C LYS A 23 -3.23 11.19 -11.33
N PRO A 24 -2.10 11.30 -12.04
CA PRO A 24 -0.96 10.42 -11.83
C PRO A 24 -0.50 10.53 -10.37
N ARG A 25 -0.44 9.39 -9.67
CA ARG A 25 0.02 9.35 -8.29
C ARG A 25 1.55 9.47 -8.27
N LYS A 26 2.06 10.35 -7.42
CA LYS A 26 3.51 10.49 -7.22
C LYS A 26 4.04 9.27 -6.44
N LEU A 27 5.08 8.65 -6.97
CA LEU A 27 5.81 7.56 -6.31
C LEU A 27 6.92 8.12 -5.42
N HIS A 28 7.19 7.42 -4.33
CA HIS A 28 8.30 7.64 -3.42
C HIS A 28 9.36 6.58 -3.68
N LYS A 29 10.59 7.01 -3.96
CA LYS A 29 11.73 6.14 -4.28
C LYS A 29 12.63 5.99 -3.06
N CYS A 30 13.26 4.83 -2.93
CA CYS A 30 14.30 4.61 -1.94
C CYS A 30 15.63 5.14 -2.44
N ASP A 31 16.43 5.71 -1.54
CA ASP A 31 17.75 6.26 -1.87
C ASP A 31 18.86 5.20 -1.86
N PHE A 32 18.57 4.00 -1.35
CA PHE A 32 19.55 2.91 -1.18
C PHE A 32 19.36 1.76 -2.17
N CYS A 33 18.23 1.69 -2.88
CA CYS A 33 17.92 0.66 -3.87
C CYS A 33 16.74 1.05 -4.77
N ASP A 34 16.40 0.21 -5.75
CA ASP A 34 15.34 0.49 -6.74
C ASP A 34 13.90 0.35 -6.22
N TYR A 35 13.71 0.20 -4.90
CA TYR A 35 12.38 0.09 -4.32
C TYR A 35 11.59 1.40 -4.47
N THR A 36 10.33 1.28 -4.92
CA THR A 36 9.40 2.40 -5.06
C THR A 36 8.03 2.06 -4.49
N THR A 37 7.34 3.05 -3.93
CA THR A 37 6.01 2.88 -3.32
C THR A 37 5.18 4.15 -3.46
N LEU A 38 3.85 3.99 -3.43
CA LEU A 38 2.91 5.11 -3.42
C LEU A 38 2.72 5.73 -2.03
N LYS A 39 3.14 5.04 -0.95
CA LYS A 39 2.91 5.50 0.42
C LYS A 39 4.23 5.81 1.13
N THR A 40 4.27 6.94 1.83
CA THR A 40 5.46 7.43 2.56
C THR A 40 5.82 6.57 3.78
N ASP A 41 4.82 6.05 4.49
CA ASP A 41 5.00 5.15 5.63
C ASP A 41 5.67 3.84 5.22
N HIS A 42 5.27 3.28 4.08
CA HIS A 42 5.92 2.12 3.48
C HIS A 42 7.37 2.42 3.10
N LEU A 43 7.67 3.61 2.56
CA LEU A 43 9.04 4.00 2.24
C LEU A 43 9.89 4.11 3.51
N ARG A 44 9.40 4.77 4.57
CA ARG A 44 10.12 4.86 5.85
C ARG A 44 10.38 3.49 6.46
N ALA A 45 9.37 2.62 6.48
CA ALA A 45 9.51 1.26 6.95
C ALA A 45 10.49 0.45 6.07
N HIS A 46 10.53 0.69 4.77
CA HIS A 46 11.53 0.09 3.90
C HIS A 46 12.94 0.59 4.25
N VAL A 47 13.14 1.90 4.36
CA VAL A 47 14.46 2.52 4.65
C VAL A 47 15.04 2.02 5.97
N SER A 48 14.21 1.70 6.96
CA SER A 48 14.66 1.06 8.21
C SER A 48 15.38 -0.29 8.05
N ARG A 49 15.29 -0.93 6.88
CA ARG A 49 16.09 -2.12 6.55
C ARG A 49 17.52 -1.79 6.19
N HIS A 50 17.77 -0.60 5.67
CA HIS A 50 19.10 -0.11 5.32
C HIS A 50 19.77 0.53 6.53
N THR A 51 19.06 1.42 7.24
CA THR A 51 19.62 2.17 8.37
C THR A 51 19.60 1.41 9.68
N GLY A 52 18.74 0.39 9.81
CA GLY A 52 18.49 -0.30 11.07
C GLY A 52 17.68 0.50 12.09
N GLU A 53 17.36 1.77 11.80
CA GLU A 53 16.58 2.63 12.69
C GLU A 53 15.15 2.10 12.85
N LYS A 54 14.65 2.08 14.08
CA LYS A 54 13.28 1.63 14.39
C LYS A 54 12.55 2.74 15.13
N PRO A 55 11.84 3.62 14.42
CA PRO A 55 11.32 4.86 15.00
C PRO A 55 10.16 4.65 15.98
N TYR A 56 9.58 3.45 16.04
CA TYR A 56 8.43 3.16 16.89
C TYR A 56 8.84 2.35 18.12
N ARG A 57 9.19 3.04 19.21
CA ARG A 57 9.53 2.43 20.50
C ARG A 57 8.28 2.14 21.34
N CYS A 58 8.23 0.96 21.97
CA CYS A 58 7.21 0.66 22.97
C CYS A 58 7.47 1.48 24.24
N SER A 59 6.42 2.05 24.85
CA SER A 59 6.54 2.79 26.11
C SER A 59 6.58 1.89 27.34
N LEU A 60 6.15 0.63 27.21
CA LEU A 60 6.07 -0.34 28.30
C LEU A 60 7.28 -1.27 28.35
N CYS A 61 8.06 -1.38 27.26
CA CYS A 61 9.28 -2.16 27.20
C CYS A 61 10.29 -1.58 26.20
N SER A 62 11.53 -2.06 26.19
CA SER A 62 12.58 -1.54 25.30
C SER A 62 12.54 -2.08 23.87
N LYS A 63 11.42 -2.64 23.40
CA LYS A 63 11.29 -3.14 22.03
C LYS A 63 10.96 -2.00 21.06
N ASP A 64 11.74 -1.93 19.99
CA ASP A 64 11.54 -1.00 18.89
C ASP A 64 11.00 -1.69 17.64
N PHE A 65 10.19 -0.97 16.86
CA PHE A 65 9.45 -1.46 15.70
C PHE A 65 9.65 -0.57 14.47
N ARG A 66 9.52 -1.19 13.28
CA ARG A 66 9.66 -0.50 11.98
C ARG A 66 8.37 0.18 11.52
N THR A 67 7.21 -0.28 11.97
CA THR A 67 5.90 0.28 11.60
C THR A 67 5.02 0.52 12.81
N LYS A 68 4.14 1.53 12.71
CA LYS A 68 3.13 1.80 13.73
C LYS A 68 2.21 0.61 13.97
N SER A 69 1.78 -0.09 12.91
CA SER A 69 0.90 -1.26 13.02
C SER A 69 1.54 -2.40 13.82
N SER A 70 2.84 -2.64 13.64
CA SER A 70 3.56 -3.67 14.41
C SER A 70 3.68 -3.30 15.89
N LEU A 71 3.92 -2.03 16.22
CA LEU A 71 3.89 -1.55 17.61
C LEU A 71 2.47 -1.69 18.22
N THR A 72 1.42 -1.33 17.46
CA THR A 72 0.04 -1.47 17.93
C THR A 72 -0.31 -2.93 18.23
N ALA A 73 0.05 -3.86 17.34
CA ALA A 73 -0.16 -5.28 17.57
C ALA A 73 0.63 -5.80 18.79
N HIS A 74 1.84 -5.27 19.00
CA HIS A 74 2.67 -5.64 20.14
C HIS A 74 2.06 -5.27 21.49
N PHE A 75 1.31 -4.16 21.61
CA PHE A 75 0.66 -3.79 22.86
C PHE A 75 -0.28 -4.87 23.43
N VAL A 76 -0.81 -5.75 22.58
CA VAL A 76 -1.62 -6.90 23.02
C VAL A 76 -0.84 -7.85 23.94
N VAL A 77 0.48 -7.95 23.78
CA VAL A 77 1.34 -8.75 24.68
C VAL A 77 1.29 -8.21 26.10
N HIS A 78 1.40 -6.88 26.26
CA HIS A 78 1.33 -6.25 27.57
C HIS A 78 -0.05 -6.35 28.20
N LEU A 79 -1.12 -6.36 27.40
CA LEU A 79 -2.47 -6.63 27.92
C LEU A 79 -2.60 -8.06 28.46
N LYS A 80 -1.96 -9.05 27.81
CA LYS A 80 -1.93 -10.44 28.30
C LYS A 80 -1.05 -10.60 29.55
N GLU A 81 0.04 -9.84 29.64
CA GLU A 81 0.90 -9.80 30.84
C GLU A 81 0.18 -9.14 32.01
N GLN A 82 -0.63 -8.10 31.76
CA GLN A 82 -1.37 -7.37 32.79
C GLN A 82 -2.66 -8.09 33.23
N TYR A 83 -3.28 -8.86 32.33
CA TYR A 83 -4.45 -9.68 32.62
C TYR A 83 -4.16 -11.14 32.22
N PRO A 84 -3.46 -11.92 33.06
CA PRO A 84 -3.34 -13.35 32.84
C PRO A 84 -4.76 -13.96 32.78
N PRO A 85 -4.98 -15.03 31.99
CA PRO A 85 -6.28 -15.68 31.96
C PRO A 85 -6.69 -15.99 33.40
N ARG A 86 -7.85 -15.48 33.83
CA ARG A 86 -8.45 -15.92 35.10
C ARG A 86 -8.64 -17.42 34.97
N ASN A 87 -7.87 -18.18 35.73
CA ASN A 87 -8.03 -19.61 35.81
C ASN A 87 -9.42 -19.85 36.40
N TYR A 88 -10.37 -20.27 35.55
CA TYR A 88 -11.70 -20.61 36.01
C TYR A 88 -11.66 -22.09 36.42
N PRO A 89 -12.12 -22.42 37.65
CA PRO A 89 -12.03 -23.76 38.21
C PRO A 89 -12.73 -24.83 37.35
#